data_AF-A0A2V6HCV4-F1
#
_entry.id   AF-A0A2V6HCV4-F1
#
_cell.length_a   1.000
_cell.length_b   1.000
_cell.length_c   1.000
_cell.angle_alpha   90.00
_cell.angle_beta   90.00
_cell.angle_gamma   90.00
#
_symmetry.space_group_name_H-M   'P 1'
#
loop_
_entity.id
_entity.type
_entity.pdbx_description
1 polymer ?
#
loop_
_entity_poly.entity_id
_entity_poly.type
_entity_poly.pdbx_seq_one_letter_code
_entity_poly.pdbx_strand_id
1 'polypeptide(L)'
;MQHYGQKLFSQLWTARVWVMFEKNAELLSDVSDVSGEANVDDWTLETLRFVHNLDPQATFEPTSIPAYTKHGYERVQKLNLTSDEAQFASQFNGVRSVQQIAKNLRLDLKSAQLSLFRFLALEIVECWPASTAVKPERKSVFQRFGRLIGRGR
;
A
#
# COMPACT_ATOMS: atom_id res chain seq x y z
N MET A 1 -5.59 12.77 -26.58
CA MET A 1 -6.63 12.73 -25.52
C MET A 1 -6.61 11.38 -24.78
N GLN A 2 -5.45 10.82 -24.42
CA GLN A 2 -5.38 9.40 -24.01
C GLN A 2 -5.61 9.08 -22.53
N HIS A 3 -5.81 10.07 -21.64
CA HIS A 3 -6.00 9.81 -20.20
C HIS A 3 -7.10 10.65 -19.53
N TYR A 4 -8.07 11.16 -20.30
CA TYR A 4 -9.09 12.06 -19.74
C TYR A 4 -9.95 11.34 -18.68
N GLY A 5 -10.36 10.10 -18.95
CA GLY A 5 -11.11 9.28 -18.01
C GLY A 5 -10.31 8.99 -16.73
N GLN A 6 -9.09 8.48 -16.86
CA GLN A 6 -8.23 8.16 -15.71
C GLN A 6 -7.96 9.39 -14.84
N LYS A 7 -7.73 10.56 -15.47
CA LYS A 7 -7.52 11.82 -14.74
C LYS A 7 -8.78 12.28 -14.00
N LEU A 8 -9.96 12.15 -14.61
CA LEU A 8 -11.22 12.49 -13.95
C LEU A 8 -11.46 11.58 -12.75
N PHE A 9 -11.31 10.26 -12.94
CA PHE A 9 -11.48 9.27 -11.87
C PHE A 9 -10.45 9.42 -10.75
N SER A 10 -9.25 9.92 -11.05
CA SER A 10 -8.22 10.13 -10.02
C SER A 10 -8.66 11.06 -8.89
N GLN A 11 -9.56 12.00 -9.19
CA GLN A 11 -10.11 12.94 -8.21
C GLN A 11 -11.03 12.25 -7.20
N LEU A 12 -11.62 11.11 -7.56
CA LEU A 12 -12.52 10.36 -6.68
C LEU A 12 -11.76 9.62 -5.58
N TRP A 13 -10.53 9.15 -5.85
CA TRP A 13 -9.73 8.42 -4.86
C TRP A 13 -9.41 9.24 -3.61
N THR A 14 -9.31 10.55 -3.75
CA THR A 14 -9.05 11.47 -2.63
C THR A 14 -10.32 12.15 -2.11
N ALA A 15 -11.46 11.94 -2.77
CA ALA A 15 -12.73 12.53 -2.37
C ALA A 15 -13.31 11.78 -1.17
N ARG A 16 -13.79 12.53 -0.17
CA ARG A 16 -14.47 11.98 1.02
C ARG A 16 -15.97 11.79 0.79
N VAL A 17 -16.35 11.25 -0.37
CA VAL A 17 -17.74 11.11 -0.80
C VAL A 17 -18.08 9.66 -1.08
N TRP A 18 -19.32 9.29 -0.82
CA TRP A 18 -19.85 8.00 -1.26
C TRP A 18 -20.10 8.07 -2.77
N VAL A 19 -19.40 7.22 -3.52
CA VAL A 19 -19.57 7.10 -4.96
C VAL A 19 -20.28 5.78 -5.25
N MET A 20 -21.31 5.83 -6.08
CA MET A 20 -22.01 4.66 -6.59
C MET A 20 -21.84 4.63 -8.11
N PHE A 21 -21.44 3.48 -8.64
CA PHE A 21 -21.28 3.27 -10.07
C PHE A 21 -22.46 2.47 -10.61
N GLU A 22 -23.15 3.02 -11.59
CA GLU A 22 -24.22 2.34 -12.31
C GLU A 22 -23.77 2.05 -13.74
N LYS A 23 -23.82 0.77 -14.13
CA LYS A 23 -23.53 0.36 -15.49
C LYS A 23 -24.73 0.67 -16.38
N ASN A 24 -24.66 1.79 -17.09
CA ASN A 24 -25.66 2.19 -18.06
C ASN A 24 -25.27 1.73 -19.47
N ALA A 25 -25.74 0.55 -19.88
CA ALA A 25 -25.44 -0.03 -21.19
C ALA A 25 -25.97 0.82 -22.37
N GLU A 26 -27.07 1.54 -22.16
CA GLU A 26 -27.70 2.40 -23.17
C GLU A 26 -26.85 3.65 -23.49
N LEU A 27 -26.08 4.17 -22.52
CA LEU A 27 -25.16 5.30 -22.74
C LEU A 27 -23.91 4.91 -23.54
N LEU A 28 -23.64 3.61 -23.69
CA LEU A 28 -22.46 3.09 -24.39
C LEU A 28 -22.75 2.67 -25.84
N SER A 29 -23.98 2.83 -26.32
CA SER A 29 -24.39 2.39 -27.67
C SER A 29 -23.68 3.13 -28.80
N ASP A 30 -23.30 4.40 -28.57
CA ASP A 30 -22.54 5.24 -29.51
C ASP A 30 -21.02 5.14 -29.33
N VAL A 31 -20.55 4.28 -28.41
CA VAL A 31 -19.15 4.22 -27.98
C VAL A 31 -18.54 2.85 -28.27
N SER A 32 -18.98 2.21 -29.36
CA SER A 32 -18.53 0.87 -29.78
C SER A 32 -17.03 0.76 -30.02
N ASP A 33 -16.36 1.88 -30.27
CA ASP A 33 -14.92 1.95 -30.56
C ASP A 33 -14.05 2.02 -29.31
N VAL A 34 -14.63 2.19 -28.11
CA VAL A 34 -13.86 2.17 -26.86
C VAL A 34 -13.84 0.73 -26.35
N SER A 35 -12.76 0.02 -26.70
CA SER A 35 -12.43 -1.26 -26.07
C SER A 35 -12.38 -1.06 -24.56
N GLY A 36 -13.23 -1.78 -23.82
CA GLY A 36 -13.11 -1.83 -22.36
C GLY A 36 -11.71 -2.29 -21.96
N GLU A 37 -11.13 -1.68 -20.93
CA GLU A 37 -9.84 -2.11 -20.42
C GLU A 37 -9.93 -3.57 -19.95
N ALA A 38 -9.04 -4.43 -20.44
CA ALA A 38 -9.12 -5.87 -20.19
C ALA A 38 -8.88 -6.26 -18.72
N ASN A 39 -8.21 -5.39 -17.95
CA ASN A 39 -7.92 -5.61 -16.54
C ASN A 39 -8.28 -4.38 -15.71
N VAL A 40 -9.31 -4.53 -14.88
CA VAL A 40 -9.79 -3.47 -13.98
C VAL A 40 -8.72 -3.09 -12.95
N ASP A 41 -7.94 -4.05 -12.45
CA ASP A 41 -6.92 -3.79 -11.43
C ASP A 41 -5.80 -2.90 -11.99
N ASP A 42 -5.37 -3.16 -13.23
CA ASP A 42 -4.38 -2.33 -13.93
C ASP A 42 -4.95 -0.94 -14.24
N TRP A 43 -6.18 -0.87 -14.73
CA TRP A 43 -6.85 0.41 -14.98
C TRP A 43 -6.95 1.26 -13.70
N THR A 44 -7.35 0.63 -12.59
CA THR A 44 -7.40 1.27 -11.28
C THR A 44 -6.03 1.77 -10.86
N LEU A 45 -4.97 0.96 -11.02
CA LEU A 45 -3.59 1.39 -10.75
C LEU A 45 -3.20 2.62 -11.59
N GLU A 46 -3.53 2.64 -12.89
CA GLU A 46 -3.28 3.82 -13.74
C GLU A 46 -4.02 5.06 -13.23
N THR A 47 -5.28 4.94 -12.82
CA THR A 47 -6.02 6.08 -12.25
C THR A 47 -5.41 6.59 -10.94
N LEU A 48 -4.90 5.68 -10.10
CA LEU A 48 -4.23 5.99 -8.83
C LEU A 48 -2.87 6.68 -9.02
N ARG A 49 -2.19 6.46 -10.16
CA ARG A 49 -0.93 7.17 -10.49
C ARG A 49 -1.12 8.67 -10.72
N PHE A 50 -2.32 9.10 -11.11
CA PHE A 50 -2.67 10.52 -11.27
C PHE A 50 -2.94 11.24 -9.93
N VAL A 51 -2.99 10.51 -8.81
CA VAL A 51 -3.07 11.11 -7.47
C VAL A 51 -1.69 11.64 -7.07
N HIS A 52 -1.56 12.97 -6.98
CA HIS A 52 -0.29 13.64 -6.65
C HIS A 52 -0.27 14.26 -5.25
N ASN A 53 -1.43 14.50 -4.66
CA ASN A 53 -1.55 15.10 -3.33
C ASN A 53 -2.61 14.34 -2.54
N LEU A 54 -2.23 13.88 -1.36
CA LEU A 54 -3.17 13.36 -0.38
C LEU A 54 -3.65 14.52 0.50
N ASP A 55 -4.91 14.45 0.92
CA ASP A 55 -5.40 15.28 2.01
C ASP A 55 -4.54 14.97 3.27
N PRO A 56 -4.08 15.98 4.03
CA PRO A 56 -3.43 15.77 5.33
C PRO A 56 -4.18 14.78 6.24
N GLN A 57 -5.50 14.69 6.13
CA GLN A 57 -6.33 13.77 6.89
C GLN A 57 -6.39 12.35 6.31
N ALA A 58 -6.01 12.15 5.04
CA ALA A 58 -5.84 10.85 4.41
C ALA A 58 -4.39 10.34 4.52
N THR A 59 -3.53 11.12 5.18
CA THR A 59 -2.11 10.82 5.34
C THR A 59 -1.89 9.84 6.49
N PHE A 60 -1.15 8.76 6.23
CA PHE A 60 -0.89 7.72 7.21
C PHE A 60 0.23 8.12 8.18
N GLU A 61 0.09 7.66 9.43
CA GLU A 61 1.13 7.80 10.45
C GLU A 61 2.45 7.18 9.94
N PRO A 62 3.59 7.90 9.97
CA PRO A 62 4.85 7.42 9.42
C PRO A 62 5.38 6.14 10.09
N THR A 63 4.91 5.87 11.31
CA THR A 63 5.23 4.69 12.11
C THR A 63 4.37 3.47 11.77
N SER A 64 3.33 3.63 10.94
CA SER A 64 2.48 2.53 10.47
C SER A 64 3.29 1.49 9.72
N ILE A 65 2.88 0.23 9.83
CA ILE A 65 3.58 -0.93 9.29
C ILE A 65 2.68 -1.57 8.22
N PRO A 66 3.01 -1.40 6.93
CA PRO A 66 2.28 -2.07 5.87
C PRO A 66 2.59 -3.58 5.85
N ALA A 67 1.53 -4.38 5.76
CA ALA A 67 1.59 -5.82 5.59
C ALA A 67 0.70 -6.24 4.42
N TYR A 68 1.10 -7.26 3.67
CA TYR A 68 0.27 -7.81 2.62
C TYR A 68 -1.00 -8.44 3.18
N THR A 69 -2.14 -8.11 2.57
CA THR A 69 -3.36 -8.91 2.78
C THR A 69 -3.21 -10.26 2.09
N LYS A 70 -4.02 -11.25 2.49
CA LYS A 70 -4.00 -12.59 1.86
C LYS A 70 -4.17 -12.51 0.34
N HIS A 71 -5.14 -11.72 -0.13
CA HIS A 71 -5.43 -11.55 -1.56
C HIS A 71 -4.50 -10.52 -2.21
N GLY A 72 -4.01 -9.56 -1.45
CA GLY A 72 -3.13 -8.50 -1.93
C GLY A 72 -1.80 -9.01 -2.47
N TYR A 73 -1.23 -10.04 -1.84
CA TYR A 73 0.00 -10.66 -2.34
C TYR A 73 -0.18 -11.31 -3.71
N GLU A 74 -1.32 -11.95 -3.98
CA GLU A 74 -1.60 -12.52 -5.30
C GLU A 74 -1.92 -11.44 -6.33
N ARG A 75 -2.66 -10.39 -5.92
CA ARG A 75 -3.02 -9.26 -6.78
C ARG A 75 -1.79 -8.48 -7.23
N VAL A 76 -0.86 -8.17 -6.32
CA VAL A 76 0.33 -7.36 -6.64
C VAL A 76 1.24 -8.02 -7.68
N GLN A 77 1.23 -9.36 -7.77
CA GLN A 77 2.01 -10.12 -8.74
C GLN A 77 1.45 -10.06 -10.16
N LYS A 78 0.17 -9.73 -10.32
CA LYS A 78 -0.53 -9.67 -11.60
C LYS A 78 -0.63 -8.26 -12.17
N LEU A 79 -0.28 -7.25 -11.36
CA LEU A 79 -0.32 -5.84 -11.75
C LEU A 79 0.87 -5.45 -12.63
N ASN A 80 0.61 -4.53 -13.57
CA ASN A 80 1.64 -3.88 -14.37
C ASN A 80 2.36 -2.78 -13.58
N LEU A 81 3.16 -3.19 -12.58
CA LEU A 81 3.93 -2.28 -11.75
C LEU A 81 5.10 -1.66 -12.52
N THR A 82 5.38 -0.39 -12.24
CA THR A 82 6.68 0.19 -12.61
C THR A 82 7.79 -0.40 -11.75
N SER A 83 9.05 -0.23 -12.17
CA SER A 83 10.21 -0.67 -11.38
C SER A 83 10.19 -0.09 -9.96
N ASP A 84 9.84 1.20 -9.82
CA ASP A 84 9.80 1.88 -8.53
C ASP A 84 8.67 1.33 -7.64
N GLU A 85 7.50 1.04 -8.23
CA GLU A 85 6.37 0.45 -7.51
C GLU A 85 6.68 -0.97 -7.04
N ALA A 86 7.27 -1.80 -7.90
CA ALA A 86 7.70 -3.14 -7.55
C ALA A 86 8.77 -3.13 -6.44
N GLN A 87 9.71 -2.19 -6.53
CA GLN A 87 10.73 -2.01 -5.50
C GLN A 87 10.10 -1.55 -4.17
N PHE A 88 9.14 -0.63 -4.20
CA PHE A 88 8.40 -0.21 -3.01
C PHE A 88 7.64 -1.40 -2.38
N ALA A 89 6.90 -2.14 -3.19
CA ALA A 89 6.14 -3.31 -2.76
C ALA A 89 7.04 -4.39 -2.12
N SER A 90 8.24 -4.61 -2.66
CA SER A 90 9.22 -5.57 -2.11
C SER A 90 9.67 -5.28 -0.68
N GLN A 91 9.47 -4.04 -0.18
CA GLN A 91 9.87 -3.68 1.18
C GLN A 91 8.87 -4.12 2.24
N PHE A 92 7.63 -4.45 1.85
CA PHE A 92 6.57 -4.87 2.76
C PHE A 92 6.87 -6.24 3.35
N ASN A 93 7.06 -6.27 4.67
CA ASN A 93 7.37 -7.50 5.41
C ASN A 93 6.62 -7.62 6.74
N GLY A 94 5.63 -6.76 6.98
CA GLY A 94 4.85 -6.73 8.22
C GLY A 94 5.63 -6.28 9.46
N VAL A 95 6.85 -5.74 9.31
CA VAL A 95 7.67 -5.26 10.42
C VAL A 95 8.19 -3.85 10.19
N ARG A 96 8.54 -3.49 8.95
CA ARG A 96 9.09 -2.17 8.63
C ARG A 96 8.00 -1.12 8.59
N SER A 97 8.25 0.02 9.23
CA SER A 97 7.36 1.17 9.11
C SER A 97 7.51 1.88 7.77
N VAL A 98 6.51 2.65 7.37
CA VAL A 98 6.55 3.50 6.16
C VAL A 98 7.79 4.40 6.16
N GLN A 99 8.13 4.99 7.30
CA GLN A 99 9.33 5.83 7.43
C GLN A 99 10.62 5.04 7.18
N GLN A 100 10.71 3.78 7.65
CA GLN A 100 11.87 2.93 7.41
C GLN A 100 11.96 2.52 5.93
N ILE A 101 10.83 2.22 5.30
CA ILE A 101 10.74 1.93 3.86
C ILE A 101 11.22 3.12 3.04
N ALA A 102 10.72 4.33 3.34
CA ALA A 102 11.13 5.57 2.69
C ALA A 102 12.65 5.79 2.80
N LYS A 103 13.21 5.59 4.01
CA LYS A 103 14.66 5.69 4.25
C LYS A 103 15.46 4.67 3.44
N ASN A 104 15.01 3.41 3.36
CA ASN A 104 15.70 2.36 2.61
C ASN A 104 15.74 2.65 1.11
N LEU A 105 14.65 3.19 0.58
CA LEU A 105 14.50 3.50 -0.85
C LEU A 105 14.96 4.91 -1.21
N ARG A 106 15.43 5.69 -0.22
CA ARG A 106 15.84 7.10 -0.37
C ARG A 106 14.72 7.98 -0.97
N LEU A 107 13.48 7.68 -0.60
CA LEU A 107 12.31 8.47 -0.97
C LEU A 107 12.00 9.49 0.12
N ASP A 108 11.44 10.64 -0.26
CA ASP A 108 10.81 11.52 0.71
C ASP A 108 9.51 10.88 1.25
N LEU A 109 9.10 11.30 2.44
CA LEU A 109 7.96 10.70 3.13
C LEU A 109 6.65 10.90 2.36
N LYS A 110 6.48 12.03 1.65
CA LYS A 110 5.28 12.32 0.87
C LYS A 110 5.17 11.35 -0.31
N SER A 111 6.27 11.10 -1.03
CA SER A 111 6.32 10.11 -2.12
C SER A 111 6.07 8.68 -1.63
N ALA A 112 6.60 8.32 -0.46
CA ALA A 112 6.35 7.02 0.16
C ALA A 112 4.87 6.87 0.57
N GLN A 113 4.26 7.91 1.13
CA GLN A 113 2.84 7.92 1.49
C GLN A 113 1.93 7.84 0.26
N LEU A 114 2.27 8.55 -0.83
CA LEU A 114 1.56 8.43 -2.10
C LEU A 114 1.65 7.00 -2.66
N SER A 115 2.85 6.41 -2.66
CA SER A 115 3.04 5.03 -3.13
C SER A 115 2.23 4.05 -2.28
N LEU A 116 2.28 4.18 -0.96
CA LEU A 116 1.50 3.36 -0.03
C LEU A 116 -0.01 3.51 -0.24
N PHE A 117 -0.48 4.74 -0.45
CA PHE A 117 -1.89 5.02 -0.71
C PHE A 117 -2.42 4.22 -1.90
N ARG A 118 -1.64 4.09 -2.99
CA ARG A 118 -2.05 3.29 -4.16
C ARG A 118 -2.26 1.82 -3.79
N PHE A 119 -1.33 1.24 -3.03
CA PHE A 119 -1.44 -0.16 -2.59
C PHE A 119 -2.59 -0.37 -1.60
N LEU A 120 -2.90 0.62 -0.74
CA LEU A 120 -4.05 0.57 0.16
C LEU A 120 -5.39 0.67 -0.59
N ALA A 121 -5.49 1.58 -1.56
CA ALA A 121 -6.70 1.75 -2.37
C ALA A 121 -7.03 0.50 -3.21
N LEU A 122 -6.00 -0.26 -3.60
CA LEU A 122 -6.12 -1.56 -4.27
C LEU A 122 -6.31 -2.75 -3.31
N GLU A 123 -6.37 -2.48 -1.99
CA GLU A 123 -6.47 -3.49 -0.92
C GLU A 123 -5.33 -4.51 -0.93
N ILE A 124 -4.17 -4.12 -1.47
CA ILE A 124 -2.98 -4.97 -1.56
C ILE A 124 -2.31 -5.11 -0.20
N VAL A 125 -2.29 -4.01 0.54
CA VAL A 125 -1.73 -3.96 1.89
C VAL A 125 -2.74 -3.41 2.87
N GLU A 126 -2.53 -3.73 4.13
CA GLU A 126 -3.17 -3.11 5.29
C GLU A 126 -2.10 -2.47 6.17
N CYS A 127 -2.44 -1.37 6.84
CA CYS A 127 -1.52 -0.64 7.69
C CYS A 127 -1.81 -0.90 9.17
N TRP A 128 -0.84 -1.50 9.85
CA TRP A 128 -0.91 -1.80 11.26
C TRP A 128 -0.22 -0.70 12.09
N PRO A 129 -0.78 -0.27 13.23
CA PRO A 129 -0.10 0.67 14.11
C PRO A 129 1.15 0.03 14.72
N ALA A 130 2.20 0.82 14.97
CA ALA A 130 3.47 0.31 15.53
C ALA A 130 3.31 -0.46 16.86
N SER A 131 2.23 -0.22 17.60
CA SER A 131 1.90 -0.93 18.85
C SER A 131 1.55 -2.41 18.65
N THR A 132 1.15 -2.80 17.45
CA THR A 132 0.71 -4.17 17.12
C THR A 132 1.83 -5.05 16.52
N ALA A 133 2.93 -4.45 16.08
CA ALA A 133 4.11 -5.22 15.70
C ALA A 133 4.65 -5.94 16.93
N VAL A 134 4.48 -7.26 16.93
CA VAL A 134 4.96 -8.16 17.97
C VAL A 134 6.39 -7.77 18.31
N LYS A 135 6.55 -7.27 19.55
CA LYS A 135 7.84 -7.04 20.16
C LYS A 135 8.65 -8.32 19.93
N PRO A 136 9.80 -8.29 19.22
CA PRO A 136 10.61 -9.50 19.12
C PRO A 136 10.85 -9.97 20.56
N GLU A 137 10.54 -11.24 20.83
CA GLU A 137 10.67 -11.81 22.18
C GLU A 137 11.96 -11.29 22.79
N ARG A 138 11.83 -10.61 23.94
CA ARG A 138 13.00 -10.19 24.72
C ARG A 138 13.80 -11.45 25.00
N LYS A 139 14.86 -11.68 24.22
CA LYS A 139 15.83 -12.73 24.49
C LYS A 139 16.16 -12.66 25.97
N SER A 140 15.79 -13.73 26.65
CA SER A 140 15.85 -13.96 28.08
C SER A 140 17.03 -13.26 28.74
N VAL A 141 16.73 -12.23 29.54
CA VAL A 141 17.68 -11.62 30.49
C VAL A 141 17.97 -12.58 31.67
N PHE A 142 17.30 -13.74 31.72
CA PHE A 142 17.48 -14.74 32.79
C PHE A 142 18.54 -15.80 32.53
N GLN A 143 19.19 -15.84 31.36
CA GLN A 143 20.25 -16.83 31.12
C GLN A 143 21.62 -16.51 31.76
N ARG A 144 21.77 -15.36 32.44
CA ARG A 144 23.04 -14.95 33.08
C ARG A 144 23.16 -15.24 34.58
N PHE A 145 22.12 -15.72 35.26
CA PHE A 145 22.20 -16.03 36.71
C PHE A 145 22.37 -17.51 37.06
N GLY A 146 22.43 -18.42 36.08
CA GLY A 146 22.55 -19.87 36.33
C GLY A 146 23.97 -20.44 36.46
N ARG A 147 25.03 -19.61 36.51
CA ARG A 147 26.44 -20.11 36.53
C ARG A 147 27.24 -19.79 37.80
N LEU A 148 26.61 -19.38 38.89
CA LEU A 148 27.33 -18.99 40.12
C LEU A 148 26.98 -19.78 41.40
N ILE A 149 26.24 -20.89 41.31
CA ILE A 149 25.98 -21.73 42.49
C ILE A 149 26.37 -23.18 42.16
N GLY A 150 27.57 -23.57 42.59
CA GLY A 150 28.06 -24.95 42.47
C GLY A 150 29.39 -25.21 43.19
N ARG A 151 29.29 -25.55 44.50
CA ARG A 151 30.21 -26.35 45.35
C ARG A 151 31.65 -25.81 45.51
N GLY A 152 32.09 -25.30 46.66
CA GLY A 152 31.90 -25.85 48.00
C GLY A 152 32.76 -27.11 48.18
N ARG A 153 34.04 -26.92 48.53
CA ARG A 153 34.87 -27.94 49.20
C ARG A 153 34.59 -27.87 50.70
#